data_AF-A0A926W863-F1
#
_entry.id   AF-A0A926W863-F1
#
_cell.length_a   1.000
_cell.length_b   1.000
_cell.length_c   1.000
_cell.angle_alpha   90.00
_cell.angle_beta   90.00
_cell.angle_gamma   90.00
#
_symmetry.space_group_name_H-M   'P 1'
#
loop_
_entity.id
_entity.type
_entity.pdbx_description
1 polymer ?
#
loop_
_entity_poly.entity_id
_entity_poly.type
_entity_poly.pdbx_seq_one_letter_code
_entity_poly.pdbx_strand_id
1 'polypeptide(L)'
;MSRNRRSPGLLRTVGKTTVISGTATATSRAVNNATDQKALRSQQEQTAAIQAQADLEQVKAQMAALQQPAPAPALAPTPIPTPQSNLLAQLTQLAQLKEAGALTDDEFQLAKAKLLT
;
A
#
# COMPACT_ATOMS: atom_id res chain seq x y z
N MET A 1 -9.71 5.32 -24.40
CA MET A 1 -8.65 6.11 -25.07
C MET A 1 -7.30 5.55 -24.66
N SER A 2 -6.69 4.69 -25.48
CA SER A 2 -5.42 4.00 -25.18
C SER A 2 -4.27 4.70 -25.92
N ARG A 3 -3.25 5.17 -25.20
CA ARG A 3 -2.03 5.74 -25.79
C ARG A 3 -0.91 4.70 -25.77
N ASN A 4 -0.83 3.97 -26.88
CA ASN A 4 0.34 3.20 -27.30
C ASN A 4 1.57 4.14 -27.42
N ARG A 5 2.65 3.87 -26.68
CA ARG A 5 3.98 4.46 -26.92
C ARG A 5 5.02 3.33 -27.03
N ARG A 6 5.08 2.73 -28.21
CA ARG A 6 6.26 2.10 -28.83
C ARG A 6 6.71 3.10 -29.91
N SER A 7 7.95 3.47 -30.19
CA SER A 7 9.30 3.06 -29.80
C SER A 7 10.26 4.14 -30.40
N PRO A 8 11.57 4.15 -30.07
CA PRO A 8 12.45 5.32 -30.13
C PRO A 8 12.99 5.60 -31.54
N GLY A 9 13.08 6.90 -31.88
CA GLY A 9 13.55 7.37 -33.18
C GLY A 9 15.03 7.10 -33.41
N LEU A 10 15.31 6.23 -34.38
CA LEU A 10 16.54 6.21 -35.18
C LEU A 10 16.59 7.47 -36.07
N LEU A 11 16.85 8.63 -35.47
CA LEU A 11 17.32 9.82 -36.20
C LEU A 11 18.81 10.03 -35.91
N ARG A 12 19.54 8.92 -35.88
CA ARG A 12 20.98 8.87 -36.08
C ARG A 12 21.24 8.99 -37.58
N THR A 13 21.14 10.21 -38.09
CA THR A 13 21.42 10.53 -39.50
C THR A 13 22.39 11.70 -39.55
N VAL A 14 23.67 11.33 -39.57
CA VAL A 14 24.79 11.97 -40.29
C VAL A 14 24.63 13.42 -40.75
N GLY A 15 25.58 14.26 -40.34
CA GLY A 15 25.97 15.40 -41.16
C GLY A 15 26.82 16.47 -40.46
N LYS A 16 28.07 16.60 -40.94
CA LYS A 16 28.89 17.83 -41.07
C LYS A 16 30.19 17.90 -40.24
N THR A 17 31.24 17.42 -40.91
CA THR A 17 32.66 17.83 -40.92
C THR A 17 32.87 19.33 -41.18
N THR A 18 34.01 19.87 -40.67
CA THR A 18 34.78 21.11 -41.00
C THR A 18 34.89 22.16 -39.87
N VAL A 19 35.97 22.12 -39.06
CA VAL A 19 36.86 23.23 -38.58
C VAL A 19 38.04 22.58 -37.83
N ILE A 20 39.01 22.06 -38.58
CA ILE A 20 40.20 21.37 -38.03
C ILE A 20 41.27 22.44 -37.83
N SER A 21 41.29 23.19 -36.72
CA SER A 21 42.35 23.05 -35.71
C SER A 21 41.97 23.64 -34.34
N GLY A 22 40.79 24.26 -34.22
CA GLY A 22 40.30 24.86 -32.96
C GLY A 22 39.02 24.24 -32.39
N THR A 23 38.24 23.48 -33.19
CA THR A 23 36.97 22.89 -32.72
C THR A 23 37.08 21.44 -32.29
N ALA A 24 38.25 20.79 -32.46
CA ALA A 24 38.53 19.51 -31.82
C ALA A 24 38.35 19.64 -30.29
N THR A 25 38.87 20.73 -29.71
CA THR A 25 38.68 21.04 -28.29
C THR A 25 37.22 21.36 -27.95
N ALA A 26 36.45 21.97 -28.86
CA ALA A 26 35.06 22.32 -28.60
C ALA A 26 34.13 21.09 -28.57
N THR A 27 34.30 20.14 -29.49
CA THR A 27 33.55 18.88 -29.47
C THR A 27 34.01 17.96 -28.35
N SER A 28 35.32 17.88 -28.07
CA SER A 28 35.82 17.13 -26.90
C SER A 28 35.32 17.72 -25.58
N ARG A 29 35.19 19.05 -25.45
CA ARG A 29 34.58 19.69 -24.27
C ARG A 29 33.08 19.42 -24.18
N ALA A 30 32.35 19.42 -25.30
CA ALA A 30 30.93 19.11 -25.31
C ALA A 30 30.64 17.65 -24.95
N VAL A 31 31.44 16.71 -25.46
CA VAL A 31 31.33 15.28 -25.13
C VAL A 31 31.82 15.00 -23.71
N ASN A 32 32.90 15.65 -23.25
CA ASN A 32 33.31 15.58 -21.85
C ASN A 32 32.19 16.09 -20.95
N ASN A 33 31.66 17.31 -21.16
CA ASN A 33 30.54 17.83 -20.37
C ASN A 33 29.31 16.91 -20.40
N ALA A 34 28.99 16.30 -21.55
CA ALA A 34 27.88 15.35 -21.64
C ALA A 34 28.16 14.04 -20.88
N THR A 35 29.41 13.57 -20.90
CA THR A 35 29.85 12.36 -20.19
C THR A 35 29.93 12.63 -18.69
N ASP A 36 30.46 13.77 -18.27
CA ASP A 36 30.47 14.26 -16.89
C ASP A 36 29.05 14.40 -16.35
N GLN A 37 28.12 15.01 -17.11
CA GLN A 37 26.72 15.06 -16.70
C GLN A 37 26.08 13.68 -16.60
N LYS A 38 26.43 12.76 -17.51
CA LYS A 38 25.93 11.38 -17.44
C LYS A 38 26.49 10.63 -16.24
N ALA A 39 27.77 10.83 -15.91
CA ALA A 39 28.42 10.24 -14.75
C ALA A 39 27.83 10.78 -13.45
N LEU A 40 27.60 12.10 -13.36
CA LEU A 40 26.93 12.74 -12.23
C LEU A 40 25.50 12.21 -12.06
N ARG A 41 24.76 12.06 -13.16
CA ARG A 41 23.40 11.52 -13.12
C ARG A 41 23.39 10.05 -12.70
N SER A 42 24.27 9.22 -13.25
CA SER A 42 24.40 7.81 -12.86
C SER A 42 24.78 7.66 -11.38
N GLN A 43 25.68 8.51 -10.87
CA GLN A 43 26.05 8.56 -9.46
C GLN A 43 24.85 8.94 -8.59
N GLN A 44 24.10 9.99 -8.96
CA GLN A 44 22.89 10.40 -8.25
C GLN A 44 21.81 9.31 -8.27
N GLU A 45 21.61 8.64 -9.40
CA GLU A 45 20.66 7.52 -9.52
C GLU A 45 21.06 6.35 -8.62
N GLN A 46 22.35 6.01 -8.55
CA GLN A 46 22.84 4.98 -7.61
C GLN A 46 22.64 5.39 -6.15
N THR A 47 22.98 6.63 -5.78
CA THR A 47 22.79 7.10 -4.41
C THR A 47 21.30 7.13 -4.03
N ALA A 48 20.43 7.60 -4.93
CA ALA A 48 18.99 7.63 -4.71
C ALA A 48 18.39 6.21 -4.56
N ALA A 49 18.86 5.25 -5.37
CA ALA A 49 18.42 3.87 -5.26
C ALA A 49 18.82 3.23 -3.91
N ILE A 50 20.06 3.45 -3.47
CA ILE A 50 20.54 2.94 -2.17
C ILE A 50 19.75 3.56 -1.02
N GLN A 51 19.49 4.87 -1.08
CA GLN A 51 18.77 5.57 -0.01
C GLN A 51 17.29 5.16 0.05
N ALA A 52 16.64 4.95 -1.09
CA ALA A 52 15.28 4.43 -1.13
C ALA A 52 15.17 3.02 -0.54
N GLN A 53 16.20 2.19 -0.73
CA GLN A 53 16.23 0.83 -0.18
C GLN A 53 16.40 0.84 1.34
N ALA A 54 17.28 1.70 1.86
CA ALA A 54 17.48 1.85 3.30
C ALA A 54 16.24 2.40 4.03
N ASP A 55 15.53 3.37 3.42
CA ASP A 55 14.29 3.92 3.99
C ASP A 55 13.19 2.85 4.08
N LEU A 56 13.01 2.05 3.02
CA LEU A 56 12.06 0.94 3.03
C LEU A 56 12.37 -0.11 4.11
N GLU A 57 13.64 -0.46 4.30
CA GLU A 57 14.03 -1.39 5.37
C GLU A 57 13.76 -0.81 6.76
N GLN A 58 14.03 0.48 6.98
CA GLN A 58 13.77 1.13 8.25
C GLN A 58 12.27 1.24 8.56
N VAL A 59 11.45 1.56 7.56
CA VAL A 59 9.98 1.58 7.71
C VAL A 59 9.45 0.17 7.99
N LYS A 60 9.96 -0.84 7.30
CA LYS A 60 9.58 -2.25 7.52
C LYS A 60 9.95 -2.72 8.92
N ALA A 61 11.14 -2.35 9.43
CA ALA A 61 11.57 -2.69 10.77
C ALA A 61 10.69 -2.04 11.85
N GLN A 62 10.30 -0.76 11.67
CA GLN A 62 9.36 -0.08 12.58
C GLN A 62 7.98 -0.74 12.57
N MET A 63 7.48 -1.14 11.40
CA MET A 63 6.19 -1.81 11.29
C MET A 63 6.21 -3.20 11.94
N ALA A 64 7.32 -3.94 11.82
CA ALA A 64 7.50 -5.23 12.48
C ALA A 64 7.55 -5.09 14.01
N ALA A 65 8.18 -4.04 14.54
CA ALA A 65 8.21 -3.78 15.98
C ALA A 65 6.83 -3.48 16.57
N LEU A 66 5.95 -2.81 15.81
CA LEU A 66 4.56 -2.56 16.22
C LEU A 66 3.66 -3.81 16.09
N GLN A 67 4.05 -4.80 15.29
CA GLN A 67 3.31 -6.04 15.10
C GLN A 67 3.73 -7.16 16.05
N GLN A 68 4.70 -6.93 16.94
CA GLN A 68 5.04 -7.94 17.95
C GLN A 68 3.83 -8.14 18.87
N PRO A 69 3.14 -9.30 18.80
CA PRO A 69 2.03 -9.58 19.68
C PRO A 69 2.59 -9.69 21.10
N ALA A 70 1.98 -8.98 22.04
CA ALA A 70 2.25 -9.24 23.45
C ALA A 70 2.02 -10.75 23.72
N PRO A 71 2.89 -11.43 24.50
CA PRO A 71 2.60 -12.79 24.93
C PRO A 71 1.24 -12.76 25.62
N ALA A 72 0.28 -13.49 25.03
CA ALA A 72 -1.05 -13.58 25.60
C ALA A 72 -0.92 -14.12 27.02
N PRO A 73 -1.45 -13.42 28.05
CA PRO A 73 -1.55 -14.01 29.37
C PRO A 73 -2.33 -15.32 29.22
N ALA A 74 -1.88 -16.37 29.89
CA ALA A 74 -2.62 -17.62 29.97
C ALA A 74 -4.02 -17.29 30.50
N LEU A 75 -5.00 -17.25 29.59
CA LEU A 75 -6.39 -17.04 29.92
C LEU A 75 -6.81 -18.26 30.73
N ALA A 76 -7.04 -18.05 32.04
CA ALA A 76 -8.01 -18.87 32.75
C ALA A 76 -9.28 -18.93 31.87
N PRO A 77 -9.91 -20.11 31.69
CA PRO A 77 -11.02 -20.26 30.78
C PRO A 77 -12.11 -19.25 31.16
N THR A 78 -12.21 -18.18 30.37
CA THR A 78 -13.35 -17.29 30.44
C THR A 78 -14.54 -18.14 30.03
N PRO A 79 -15.65 -18.15 30.79
CA PRO A 79 -16.81 -18.91 30.42
C PRO A 79 -17.26 -18.41 29.05
N ILE A 80 -17.02 -19.23 28.04
CA ILE A 80 -17.51 -19.00 26.68
C ILE A 80 -19.03 -18.91 26.87
N PRO A 81 -19.67 -17.77 26.58
CA PRO A 81 -21.11 -17.67 26.69
C PRO A 81 -21.68 -18.80 25.85
N THR A 82 -22.27 -19.78 26.54
CA THR A 82 -22.86 -20.93 25.87
C THR A 82 -23.90 -20.41 24.89
N PRO A 83 -24.13 -21.07 23.75
CA PRO A 83 -25.10 -20.62 22.76
C PRO A 83 -26.46 -20.27 23.38
N GLN A 84 -26.83 -20.95 24.47
CA GLN A 84 -28.02 -20.67 25.28
C GLN A 84 -28.04 -19.26 25.90
N SER A 85 -26.91 -18.77 26.43
CA SER A 85 -26.81 -17.41 26.99
C SER A 85 -26.92 -16.31 25.93
N ASN A 86 -26.42 -16.58 24.71
CA ASN A 86 -26.52 -15.67 23.59
C ASN A 86 -27.96 -15.57 23.07
N LEU A 87 -28.67 -16.71 23.00
CA LEU A 87 -30.10 -16.75 22.65
C LEU A 87 -30.95 -15.96 23.65
N LEU A 88 -30.69 -16.11 24.96
CA LEU A 88 -31.43 -15.38 26.00
C LEU A 88 -31.18 -13.86 25.91
N ALA A 89 -29.94 -13.44 25.65
CA ALA A 89 -29.61 -12.04 25.42
C ALA A 89 -30.36 -11.45 24.21
N GLN A 90 -30.41 -12.19 23.09
CA GLN A 90 -31.15 -11.78 21.89
C GLN A 90 -32.66 -11.67 22.13
N LEU A 91 -33.27 -12.64 22.83
CA LEU A 91 -34.70 -12.58 23.21
C LEU A 91 -35.01 -11.36 24.09
N THR A 92 -34.09 -10.99 24.98
CA THR A 92 -34.24 -9.82 25.86
C THR A 92 -34.15 -8.51 25.08
N GLN A 93 -33.24 -8.43 24.10
CA GLN A 93 -33.12 -7.28 23.22
C GLN A 93 -34.37 -7.09 22.35
N LEU A 94 -34.93 -8.17 21.80
CA LEU A 94 -36.18 -8.11 21.03
C LEU A 94 -37.36 -7.63 21.90
N ALA A 95 -37.44 -8.06 23.16
CA ALA A 95 -38.48 -7.61 24.08
C ALA A 95 -38.38 -6.09 24.35
N GLN A 96 -37.18 -5.57 24.61
CA GLN A 96 -36.96 -4.14 24.79
C GLN A 96 -37.33 -3.33 23.55
N LEU A 97 -37.01 -3.82 22.36
CA LEU A 97 -37.38 -3.14 21.10
C LEU A 97 -38.90 -3.12 20.87
N LYS A 98 -39.61 -4.18 21.26
CA LYS A 98 -41.08 -4.20 21.25
C LYS A 98 -41.67 -3.20 22.25
N GLU A 99 -41.16 -3.17 23.49
CA GLU A 99 -41.64 -2.23 24.52
C GLU A 99 -41.34 -0.77 24.16
N ALA A 100 -40.23 -0.51 23.49
CA ALA A 100 -39.90 0.79 22.92
C ALA A 100 -40.78 1.17 21.72
N GLY A 101 -41.66 0.28 21.26
CA GLY A 101 -42.52 0.48 20.09
C GLY A 101 -41.77 0.47 18.75
N ALA A 102 -40.52 0.03 18.74
CA ALA A 102 -39.69 -0.05 17.53
C ALA A 102 -40.01 -1.29 16.69
N LEU A 103 -40.60 -2.34 17.29
CA LEU A 103 -41.10 -3.54 16.62
C LEU A 103 -42.59 -3.74 16.90
N THR A 104 -43.32 -4.20 15.88
CA THR A 104 -44.72 -4.65 16.04
C THR A 104 -44.80 -6.07 16.64
N ASP A 105 -45.96 -6.45 17.17
CA ASP A 105 -46.13 -7.77 17.80
C ASP A 105 -45.89 -8.92 16.80
N ASP A 106 -46.39 -8.79 15.57
CA ASP A 106 -46.17 -9.75 14.49
C ASP A 106 -44.68 -9.94 14.15
N GLU A 107 -43.92 -8.85 14.05
CA GLU A 107 -42.48 -8.91 13.76
C GLU A 107 -41.69 -9.54 14.91
N PHE A 108 -42.08 -9.27 16.15
CA PHE A 108 -41.48 -9.89 17.33
C PHE A 108 -41.70 -11.41 17.33
N GLN A 109 -42.91 -11.89 17.00
CA GLN A 109 -43.21 -13.33 16.95
C GLN A 109 -42.41 -14.03 15.85
N LEU A 110 -42.29 -13.43 14.67
CA LEU A 110 -41.47 -13.98 13.58
C LEU A 110 -39.99 -14.09 13.97
N ALA A 111 -39.44 -13.05 14.59
CA ALA A 111 -38.04 -13.05 15.05
C ALA A 111 -37.79 -14.10 16.14
N LYS A 112 -38.73 -14.24 17.10
CA LYS A 112 -38.67 -15.27 18.13
C LYS A 112 -38.77 -16.68 17.54
N ALA A 113 -39.68 -16.91 16.60
CA ALA A 113 -39.80 -18.20 15.91
C ALA A 113 -38.49 -18.56 15.19
N LYS A 114 -37.88 -17.61 14.48
CA LYS A 114 -36.61 -17.79 13.79
C LYS A 114 -35.42 -18.06 14.73
N LEU A 115 -35.46 -17.56 15.97
CA LEU A 115 -34.44 -17.81 16.98
C LEU A 115 -34.61 -19.15 17.70
N LEU A 116 -35.80 -19.74 17.67
CA LEU A 116 -36.13 -20.99 18.36
C LEU A 116 -36.23 -22.20 17.42
N THR A 117 -36.17 -21.99 16.10
CA THR A 117 -35.98 -23.03 15.08
C THR A 117 -34.52 -23.40 14.92
#